data_AF-A0A858RLC6-F1
#
_entry.id   AF-A0A858RLC6-F1
#
_cell.length_a   1.000
_cell.length_b   1.000
_cell.length_c   1.000
_cell.angle_alpha   90.00
_cell.angle_beta   90.00
_cell.angle_gamma   90.00
#
_symmetry.space_group_name_H-M   'P 1'
#
loop_
_entity.id
_entity.type
_entity.pdbx_description
1 polymer ?
#
loop_
_entity_poly.entity_id
_entity_poly.type
_entity_poly.pdbx_seq_one_letter_code
_entity_poly.pdbx_strand_id
1 'polypeptide(L)' 'MNATSIPRILLAGSMLIFGMTGCKQKEKVLDVDTPGGGIQVERDKKSGEVDIKIEDKK' A
#
# COMPACT_ATOMS: atom_id res chain seq x y z
N MET A 1 19.54 41.60 21.91
CA MET A 1 18.38 40.69 21.73
C MET A 1 18.75 39.61 20.71
N ASN A 2 19.46 38.61 21.22
CA ASN A 2 19.30 37.18 20.95
C ASN A 2 17.90 36.75 20.45
N ALA A 3 17.90 35.91 19.40
CA ALA A 3 16.88 34.97 18.88
C ALA A 3 16.80 35.13 17.35
N THR A 4 17.12 34.18 16.48
CA THR A 4 17.09 32.72 16.59
C THR A 4 17.98 32.15 15.48
N SER A 5 19.16 31.67 15.84
CA SER A 5 19.97 30.76 15.04
C SER A 5 19.24 29.42 14.96
N ILE A 6 18.31 29.27 14.01
CA ILE A 6 17.63 27.99 13.79
C ILE A 6 18.71 26.99 13.35
N PRO A 7 18.97 25.93 14.13
CA PRO A 7 20.01 24.97 13.76
C PRO A 7 19.58 24.31 12.45
N ARG A 8 20.50 24.22 11.48
CA ARG A 8 20.29 23.53 10.17
C ARG A 8 19.79 22.08 10.32
N ILE A 9 19.89 21.52 11.52
CA ILE A 9 19.36 20.21 11.92
C ILE A 9 17.82 20.17 11.88
N LEU A 10 17.13 21.30 12.09
CA LEU A 10 15.66 21.35 12.12
C LEU A 10 15.01 21.38 10.73
N LEU A 11 15.78 21.69 9.68
CA LEU A 11 15.27 21.76 8.29
C LEU A 11 15.31 20.39 7.57
N ALA A 12 16.01 19.41 8.15
CA ALA A 12 16.13 18.06 7.60
C ALA A 12 15.04 17.08 8.09
N GLY A 13 14.16 17.51 8.99
CA GLY A 13 13.18 16.64 9.65
C GLY A 13 11.78 16.59 9.03
N SER A 14 11.45 17.45 8.06
CA SER A 14 10.06 17.58 7.58
C SER A 14 9.71 16.72 6.35
N MET A 15 10.66 15.97 5.78
CA MET A 15 10.44 15.25 4.51
C MET A 15 9.97 13.80 4.66
N LEU A 16 9.67 13.33 5.87
CA LEU A 16 9.27 11.93 6.12
C LEU A 16 7.75 11.71 6.18
N ILE A 17 6.94 12.76 6.10
CA ILE A 17 5.48 12.65 6.34
C ILE A 17 4.69 12.30 5.07
N PHE A 18 5.30 12.39 3.88
CA PHE A 18 4.60 12.13 2.60
C PHE A 18 4.58 10.67 2.14
N GLY A 19 5.29 9.76 2.81
CA GLY A 19 5.41 8.36 2.38
C GLY A 19 4.23 7.44 2.75
N MET A 20 3.29 7.89 3.59
CA MET A 20 2.29 6.99 4.20
C MET A 20 0.88 7.06 3.59
N THR A 21 0.60 7.99 2.68
CA THR A 21 -0.76 8.16 2.11
C THR A 21 -1.11 7.12 1.04
N GLY A 22 -0.17 6.25 0.64
CA GLY A 22 -0.33 5.34 -0.50
C GLY A 22 -0.20 3.85 -0.21
N CYS A 23 -0.06 3.40 1.04
CA CYS A 23 -0.01 1.97 1.34
C CYS A 23 -1.39 1.32 1.04
N LYS A 24 -1.54 0.76 -0.17
CA LYS A 24 -2.63 -0.14 -0.55
C LYS A 24 -2.66 -1.30 0.44
N GLN A 25 -3.74 -1.44 1.18
CA GLN A 25 -3.92 -2.54 2.14
C GLN A 25 -4.78 -3.59 1.47
N LYS A 26 -4.15 -4.42 0.64
CA LYS A 26 -4.83 -5.52 -0.04
C LYS A 26 -5.03 -6.69 0.92
N GLU A 27 -6.23 -7.28 0.89
CA GLU A 27 -6.54 -8.54 1.55
C GLU A 27 -7.02 -9.58 0.54
N LYS A 28 -6.61 -10.84 0.74
CA LYS A 28 -7.18 -11.97 0.00
C LYS A 28 -8.57 -12.26 0.54
N VAL A 29 -9.57 -12.16 -0.32
CA VAL A 29 -10.99 -12.41 0.02
C VAL A 29 -11.39 -13.84 -0.33
N LEU A 30 -10.94 -14.32 -1.49
CA LEU A 30 -11.24 -15.66 -1.98
C LEU A 30 -10.04 -16.19 -2.76
N ASP A 31 -9.65 -17.42 -2.49
CA ASP A 31 -8.57 -18.12 -3.17
C ASP A 31 -9.06 -19.55 -3.43
N VAL A 32 -9.30 -19.88 -4.71
CA VAL A 32 -9.86 -21.17 -5.13
C VAL A 32 -8.92 -21.79 -6.15
N ASP A 33 -8.30 -22.89 -5.74
CA ASP A 33 -7.49 -23.73 -6.62
C ASP A 33 -8.35 -24.86 -7.19
N THR A 34 -8.38 -24.96 -8.51
CA THR A 34 -9.00 -26.08 -9.22
C THR A 34 -7.94 -26.79 -10.08
N PRO A 35 -8.17 -28.06 -10.45
CA PRO A 35 -7.23 -28.77 -11.32
C PRO A 35 -6.98 -28.07 -12.67
N GLY A 36 -7.97 -27.33 -13.18
CA GLY A 36 -7.89 -26.59 -14.45
C GLY A 36 -7.33 -25.16 -14.34
N GLY A 37 -7.09 -24.66 -13.13
CA GLY A 37 -6.68 -23.27 -12.91
C GLY A 37 -7.05 -22.73 -11.53
N GLY A 38 -6.64 -21.50 -11.23
CA GLY A 38 -6.88 -20.83 -9.95
C GLY A 38 -7.66 -19.52 -10.12
N ILE A 39 -8.48 -19.17 -9.13
CA ILE A 39 -9.14 -17.86 -9.03
C ILE A 39 -8.74 -17.22 -7.71
N GLN A 40 -8.13 -16.04 -7.80
CA GLN A 40 -7.76 -15.21 -6.65
C GLN A 40 -8.49 -13.88 -6.71
N VAL A 41 -9.16 -13.53 -5.61
CA VAL A 41 -9.86 -12.26 -5.43
C VAL A 41 -9.21 -11.50 -4.28
N GLU A 42 -8.69 -10.31 -4.58
CA GLU A 42 -8.10 -9.39 -3.61
C GLU A 42 -8.96 -8.13 -3.52
N ARG A 43 -9.13 -7.59 -2.31
CA ARG A 43 -9.81 -6.32 -2.08
C ARG A 43 -8.89 -5.35 -1.34
N ASP A 44 -8.85 -4.10 -1.77
CA ASP A 44 -8.23 -3.04 -0.98
C ASP A 44 -9.16 -2.62 0.17
N LYS A 45 -8.67 -2.71 1.40
CA LYS A 45 -9.44 -2.37 2.62
C LYS A 45 -9.82 -0.90 2.72
N LYS A 46 -9.06 -0.01 2.07
CA LYS A 46 -9.22 1.44 2.19
C LYS A 46 -10.11 2.00 1.08
N SER A 47 -9.85 1.63 -0.18
CA SER A 47 -10.62 2.11 -1.33
C SER A 47 -11.79 1.23 -1.69
N GLY A 48 -11.77 -0.06 -1.30
CA GLY A 48 -12.74 -1.05 -1.75
C GLY A 48 -12.50 -1.54 -3.18
N GLU A 49 -11.40 -1.15 -3.84
CA GLU A 49 -10.97 -1.67 -5.14
C GLU A 49 -10.87 -3.20 -5.08
N VAL A 50 -11.44 -3.89 -6.08
CA VAL A 50 -11.43 -5.35 -6.17
C VAL A 50 -10.63 -5.77 -7.39
N ASP A 51 -9.61 -6.60 -7.17
CA ASP A 51 -8.78 -7.21 -8.19
C ASP A 51 -9.13 -8.69 -8.30
N ILE A 52 -9.36 -9.17 -9.53
CA ILE A 52 -9.63 -10.58 -9.81
C ILE A 52 -8.51 -11.10 -10.73
N LYS A 53 -7.83 -12.15 -10.29
CA LYS A 53 -6.80 -12.86 -11.06
C LYS A 53 -7.30 -14.25 -11.40
N ILE A 54 -7.20 -14.60 -12.68
CA ILE A 54 -7.53 -15.93 -13.20
C ILE A 54 -6.23 -16.54 -13.70
N GLU A 55 -5.88 -17.70 -13.17
CA GLU A 55 -4.68 -18.45 -13.55
C GLU A 55 -5.11 -19.70 -14.32
N ASP A 56 -4.83 -19.76 -15.61
CA ASP A 56 -5.08 -20.95 -16.43
C ASP A 56 -3.89 -21.91 -16.35
N LYS A 57 -4.12 -23.19 -16.04
CA LYS A 57 -3.08 -24.23 -16.17
C LYS A 57 -3.06 -24.73 -17.61
N LYS A 58 -2.07 -24.25 -18.37
CA LYS A 58 -1.77 -24.68 -19.75
C LYS A 58 -1.25 -26.11 -19.82
#